data_AF-A0A535T4T7-F1
#
_entry.id   AF-A0A535T4T7-F1
#
_cell.length_a   1.000
_cell.length_b   1.000
_cell.length_c   1.000
_cell.angle_alpha   90.00
_cell.angle_beta   90.00
_cell.angle_gamma   90.00
#
_symmetry.space_group_name_H-M   'P 1'
#
loop_
_entity.id
_entity.type
_entity.pdbx_description
1 polymer ?
#
loop_
_entity_poly.entity_id
_entity_poly.type
_entity_poly.pdbx_seq_one_letter_code
_entity_poly.pdbx_strand_id
1 'polypeptide(L)'
;MKQSSYTIHGRRNRWRENSLEGADENVSKKFDWYVIKKFGPYVGRYKGWTLVSVALMLLYTVLNLANPFLIGVAIDQFIGHNDLRGLAITGIVLIIVNVLMWQAQYWQVWSMSWAGQQILYNLSSDMFTHLQSLSLSFYDRTQIGRVMSRLQSDIDVLESMLSSGLLSMLGSLVSLVGIIIAMLAMNVTLALLSFTVLPIMFVIAAFW
;
A
#
# COMPACT_ATOMS: atom_id res chain seq x y z
N MET A 1 43.31 62.57 -4.36
CA MET A 1 42.15 62.62 -3.44
C MET A 1 41.43 61.28 -3.49
N LYS A 2 41.00 60.79 -2.32
CA LYS A 2 40.64 59.41 -1.98
C LYS A 2 39.14 59.38 -1.62
N GLN A 3 38.38 58.37 -2.07
CA GLN A 3 37.16 57.76 -1.45
C GLN A 3 36.46 56.90 -2.52
N SER A 4 36.46 55.56 -2.43
CA SER A 4 35.61 54.72 -1.57
C SER A 4 34.13 54.75 -1.95
N SER A 5 33.66 53.70 -2.61
CA SER A 5 32.34 53.10 -2.34
C SER A 5 32.30 51.67 -2.89
N TYR A 6 32.37 50.72 -1.96
CA TYR A 6 31.96 49.34 -2.16
C TYR A 6 30.45 49.30 -2.37
N THR A 7 29.94 48.50 -3.30
CA THR A 7 28.58 47.93 -3.18
C THR A 7 28.36 46.73 -4.11
N ILE A 8 28.09 45.60 -3.45
CA ILE A 8 27.29 44.43 -3.86
C ILE A 8 27.90 43.45 -4.88
N HIS A 9 28.71 42.53 -4.36
CA HIS A 9 28.68 41.13 -4.78
C HIS A 9 27.40 40.49 -4.22
N GLY A 10 26.50 40.00 -5.09
CA GLY A 10 25.31 39.29 -4.59
C GLY A 10 24.23 38.98 -5.63
N ARG A 11 24.58 38.40 -6.78
CA ARG A 11 23.59 37.95 -7.78
C ARG A 11 23.99 36.67 -8.52
N ARG A 12 24.49 35.63 -7.81
CA ARG A 12 24.84 34.37 -8.51
C ARG A 12 24.28 33.07 -7.93
N ASN A 13 23.44 33.12 -6.88
CA ASN A 13 22.96 31.90 -6.22
C ASN A 13 21.43 31.68 -6.22
N ARG A 14 20.60 32.65 -6.61
CA ARG A 14 19.12 32.48 -6.60
C ARG A 14 18.60 31.40 -7.57
N TRP A 15 19.36 31.05 -8.59
CA TRP A 15 18.94 30.04 -9.59
C TRP A 15 19.09 28.59 -9.12
N ARG A 16 19.82 28.34 -8.02
CA ARG A 16 20.03 26.98 -7.48
C ARG A 16 19.10 26.61 -6.33
N GLU A 17 18.59 27.60 -5.58
CA GLU A 17 17.62 27.38 -4.51
C GLU A 17 16.22 27.07 -5.06
N ASN A 18 15.73 27.81 -6.06
CA ASN A 18 14.41 27.53 -6.66
C ASN A 18 14.34 26.20 -7.43
N SER A 19 15.47 25.62 -7.84
CA SER A 19 15.50 24.33 -8.54
C SER A 19 15.37 23.11 -7.62
N LEU A 20 15.51 23.30 -6.31
CA LEU A 20 15.31 22.24 -5.32
C LEU A 20 13.91 22.28 -4.68
N GLU A 21 13.29 23.47 -4.58
CA GLU A 21 11.92 23.60 -4.07
C GLU A 21 10.85 23.05 -5.05
N GLY A 22 11.08 23.14 -6.36
CA GLY A 22 10.15 22.59 -7.37
C GLY A 22 10.30 21.09 -7.67
N ALA A 23 11.29 20.42 -7.05
CA ALA A 23 11.49 18.97 -7.21
C ALA A 23 10.59 18.15 -6.28
N ASP A 24 10.16 18.74 -5.15
CA ASP A 24 9.29 18.09 -4.16
C ASP A 24 7.79 18.22 -4.51
N GLU A 25 7.39 19.14 -5.38
CA GLU A 25 5.98 19.28 -5.84
C GLU A 25 5.56 18.29 -6.95
N ASN A 26 6.48 17.50 -7.49
CA ASN A 26 6.20 16.51 -8.55
C ASN A 26 6.22 15.05 -8.06
N VAL A 27 5.68 14.80 -6.85
CA VAL A 27 5.42 13.43 -6.35
C VAL A 27 4.02 12.93 -6.77
N SER A 28 3.50 13.42 -7.89
CA SER A 28 2.40 12.75 -8.63
C SER A 28 2.99 11.97 -9.80
N LYS A 29 3.95 11.08 -9.52
CA LYS A 29 4.41 10.13 -10.54
C LYS A 29 3.34 9.06 -10.72
N LYS A 30 2.63 9.20 -11.84
CA LYS A 30 1.76 8.21 -12.46
C LYS A 30 2.31 6.80 -12.28
N PHE A 31 1.41 5.86 -12.02
CA PHE A 31 1.65 4.43 -11.90
C PHE A 31 2.47 3.91 -13.10
N ASP A 32 3.79 3.85 -12.99
CA ASP A 32 4.66 3.42 -14.09
C ASP A 32 4.62 1.89 -14.20
N TRP A 33 3.67 1.40 -15.00
CA TRP A 33 3.48 -0.02 -15.30
C TRP A 33 4.76 -0.74 -15.79
N TYR A 34 5.67 0.03 -16.39
CA TYR A 34 6.98 -0.45 -16.82
C TYR A 34 7.89 -0.89 -15.66
N VAL A 35 7.80 -0.21 -14.51
CA VAL A 35 8.56 -0.54 -13.29
C VAL A 35 8.09 -1.88 -12.74
N ILE A 36 6.77 -2.08 -12.63
CA ILE A 36 6.16 -3.33 -12.15
C ILE A 36 6.56 -4.53 -13.04
N LYS A 37 6.51 -4.36 -14.36
CA LYS A 37 6.84 -5.44 -15.30
C LYS A 37 8.32 -5.84 -15.26
N LYS A 38 9.22 -4.88 -14.96
CA LYS A 38 10.66 -5.13 -14.85
C LYS A 38 11.06 -5.80 -13.52
N PHE A 39 10.29 -5.60 -12.44
CA PHE A 39 10.52 -6.23 -11.13
C PHE A 39 9.81 -7.58 -10.94
N GLY A 40 8.87 -7.96 -11.82
CA GLY A 40 8.21 -9.26 -11.81
C GLY A 40 9.12 -10.50 -11.66
N PRO A 41 10.33 -10.54 -12.26
CA PRO A 41 11.26 -11.66 -12.08
C PRO A 41 11.83 -11.80 -10.67
N TYR A 42 11.99 -10.69 -9.92
CA TYR A 42 12.56 -10.70 -8.56
C TYR A 42 11.53 -11.11 -7.52
N VAL A 43 10.27 -10.69 -7.69
CA VAL A 43 9.11 -11.22 -6.95
C VAL A 43 8.95 -12.72 -7.23
N GLY A 44 9.33 -13.15 -8.44
CA GLY A 44 9.32 -14.54 -8.90
C GLY A 44 10.18 -15.52 -8.09
N ARG A 45 11.12 -15.04 -7.26
CA ARG A 45 11.94 -15.90 -6.38
C ARG A 45 11.28 -16.15 -5.00
N TYR A 46 10.28 -15.36 -4.61
CA TYR A 46 9.48 -15.49 -3.38
C TYR A 46 7.98 -15.73 -3.66
N LYS A 47 7.67 -16.48 -4.73
CA LYS A 47 6.29 -16.81 -5.15
C LYS A 47 5.43 -17.44 -4.05
N GLY A 48 6.03 -18.22 -3.15
CA GLY A 48 5.30 -18.87 -2.06
C GLY A 48 4.72 -17.85 -1.07
N TRP A 49 5.55 -16.94 -0.58
CA TRP A 49 5.14 -15.92 0.39
C TRP A 49 4.18 -14.89 -0.20
N THR A 50 4.40 -14.51 -1.46
CA THR A 50 3.47 -13.62 -2.17
C THR A 50 2.11 -14.27 -2.42
N LEU A 51 2.07 -15.56 -2.74
CA LEU A 51 0.82 -16.32 -2.87
C LEU A 51 0.08 -16.45 -1.52
N VAL A 52 0.81 -16.65 -0.43
CA VAL A 52 0.24 -16.64 0.94
C VAL A 52 -0.36 -15.27 1.26
N SER A 53 0.35 -14.17 0.97
CA SER A 53 -0.19 -12.81 1.17
C SER A 53 -1.45 -12.55 0.33
N VAL A 54 -1.50 -13.01 -0.92
CA VAL A 54 -2.71 -12.90 -1.77
C VAL A 54 -3.87 -13.74 -1.21
N ALA A 55 -3.59 -14.95 -0.72
CA ALA A 55 -4.63 -15.79 -0.09
C ALA A 55 -5.19 -15.15 1.18
N LEU A 56 -4.31 -14.62 2.05
CA LEU A 56 -4.69 -13.91 3.28
C LEU A 56 -5.49 -12.63 2.98
N MET A 57 -5.12 -11.92 1.92
CA MET A 57 -5.82 -10.75 1.42
C MET A 57 -7.26 -11.08 0.96
N LEU A 58 -7.43 -12.19 0.23
CA LEU A 58 -8.76 -12.66 -0.18
C LEU A 58 -9.60 -13.05 1.04
N LEU A 59 -9.01 -13.77 2.00
CA LEU A 59 -9.68 -14.12 3.25
C LEU A 59 -10.12 -12.87 4.03
N TYR A 60 -9.23 -11.90 4.19
CA TYR A 60 -9.54 -10.60 4.80
C TYR A 60 -10.72 -9.92 4.10
N THR A 61 -10.71 -9.89 2.77
CA THR A 61 -11.77 -9.26 1.98
C THR A 61 -13.12 -9.93 2.21
N VAL A 62 -13.17 -11.26 2.20
CA VAL A 62 -14.40 -12.03 2.49
C VAL A 62 -14.92 -11.75 3.91
N LEU A 63 -14.04 -11.72 4.90
CA LEU A 63 -14.42 -11.40 6.28
C LEU A 63 -14.92 -9.95 6.42
N ASN A 64 -14.32 -9.03 5.68
CA ASN A 64 -14.76 -7.64 5.64
C ASN A 64 -16.18 -7.49 5.08
N LEU A 65 -16.51 -8.24 4.03
CA LEU A 65 -17.86 -8.28 3.45
C LEU A 65 -18.88 -9.01 4.32
N ALA A 66 -18.45 -9.99 5.11
CA ALA A 66 -19.33 -10.66 6.06
C ALA A 66 -19.81 -9.73 7.18
N ASN A 67 -19.02 -8.70 7.53
CA ASN A 67 -19.33 -7.77 8.61
C ASN A 67 -20.66 -7.01 8.42
N PRO A 68 -20.93 -6.31 7.30
CA PRO A 68 -22.21 -5.65 7.08
C PRO A 68 -23.39 -6.64 7.01
N PHE A 69 -23.18 -7.85 6.49
CA PHE A 69 -24.23 -8.87 6.44
C PHE A 69 -24.62 -9.36 7.85
N LEU A 70 -23.62 -9.60 8.71
CA LEU A 70 -23.84 -10.01 10.10
C LEU A 70 -24.54 -8.92 10.91
N ILE A 71 -24.22 -7.64 10.67
CA ILE A 71 -24.93 -6.51 11.28
C ILE A 71 -26.38 -6.47 10.81
N GLY A 72 -26.65 -6.69 9.51
CA GLY A 72 -28.01 -6.76 8.98
C GLY A 72 -28.85 -7.84 9.66
N VAL A 73 -28.30 -9.06 9.77
CA VAL A 73 -28.97 -10.17 10.49
C VAL A 73 -29.18 -9.84 11.97
N ALA A 74 -28.20 -9.21 12.63
CA ALA A 74 -28.31 -8.78 14.02
C ALA A 74 -29.50 -7.84 14.24
N ILE A 75 -29.69 -6.87 13.34
CA ILE A 75 -30.76 -5.87 13.41
C ILE A 75 -32.11 -6.51 13.04
N ASP A 76 -32.20 -7.13 11.87
CA ASP A 76 -33.48 -7.59 11.30
C ASP A 76 -34.11 -8.75 12.10
N GLN A 77 -33.30 -9.66 12.64
CA GLN A 77 -33.82 -10.83 13.35
C GLN A 77 -33.94 -10.62 14.87
N PHE A 78 -32.97 -9.97 15.51
CA PHE A 78 -32.87 -10.00 16.98
C PHE A 78 -33.35 -8.72 17.66
N ILE A 79 -33.17 -7.55 17.04
CA ILE A 79 -33.69 -6.29 17.59
C ILE A 79 -35.22 -6.24 17.45
N GLY A 80 -35.76 -6.75 16.33
CA GLY A 80 -37.22 -6.80 16.10
C GLY A 80 -37.99 -7.72 17.05
N HIS A 81 -37.38 -8.81 17.54
CA HIS A 81 -38.03 -9.80 18.41
C HIS A 81 -37.68 -9.67 19.90
N ASN A 82 -36.85 -8.69 20.28
CA ASN A 82 -36.38 -8.44 21.66
C ASN A 82 -35.70 -9.66 22.33
N ASP A 83 -35.06 -10.53 21.53
CA ASP A 83 -34.33 -11.70 22.04
C ASP A 83 -32.88 -11.33 22.40
N LEU A 84 -32.67 -11.01 23.68
CA LEU A 84 -31.38 -10.64 24.25
C LEU A 84 -30.31 -11.74 24.10
N ARG A 85 -30.70 -13.03 24.05
CA ARG A 85 -29.74 -14.14 23.88
C ARG A 85 -29.24 -14.22 22.44
N GLY A 86 -30.14 -14.10 21.48
CA GLY A 86 -29.77 -14.09 20.07
C GLY A 86 -28.90 -12.89 19.69
N LEU A 87 -29.16 -11.72 20.29
CA LEU A 87 -28.31 -10.54 20.16
C LEU A 87 -26.91 -10.77 20.75
N ALA A 88 -26.81 -11.38 21.94
CA ALA A 88 -25.52 -11.66 22.58
C ALA A 88 -24.67 -12.65 21.76
N ILE A 89 -25.28 -13.71 21.21
CA ILE A 89 -24.58 -14.69 20.35
C ILE A 89 -24.08 -14.00 19.07
N THR A 90 -24.92 -13.21 18.41
CA THR A 90 -24.54 -12.50 17.18
C THR A 90 -23.44 -11.47 17.45
N GLY A 91 -23.47 -10.80 18.61
CA GLY A 91 -22.39 -9.92 19.06
C GLY A 91 -21.05 -10.66 19.27
N ILE A 92 -21.07 -11.85 19.87
CA ILE A 92 -19.87 -12.69 20.01
C ILE A 92 -19.34 -13.13 18.64
N VAL A 93 -20.23 -13.55 17.73
CA VAL A 93 -19.85 -13.92 16.36
C VAL A 93 -19.21 -12.75 15.62
N LEU A 94 -19.77 -11.54 15.74
CA LEU A 94 -19.19 -10.32 15.18
C LEU A 94 -17.78 -10.06 15.73
N ILE A 95 -17.58 -10.20 17.04
CA ILE A 95 -16.25 -10.04 17.65
C ILE A 95 -15.27 -11.06 17.08
N ILE A 96 -15.66 -12.34 16.99
CA ILE A 96 -14.80 -13.40 16.43
C ILE A 96 -14.42 -13.09 14.98
N VAL A 97 -15.38 -12.68 14.16
CA VAL A 97 -15.13 -12.33 12.75
C VAL A 97 -14.18 -11.14 12.63
N ASN A 98 -14.34 -10.11 13.47
CA ASN A 98 -13.44 -8.96 13.48
C ASN A 98 -12.01 -9.34 13.93
N VAL A 99 -11.88 -10.21 14.93
CA VAL A 99 -10.59 -10.74 15.37
C VAL A 99 -9.91 -11.54 14.25
N LEU A 100 -10.65 -12.42 13.57
CA LEU A 100 -10.13 -13.18 12.43
C LEU A 100 -9.72 -12.26 11.27
N MET A 101 -10.50 -11.21 11.01
CA MET A 101 -10.19 -10.20 9.99
C MET A 101 -8.87 -9.50 10.33
N TRP A 102 -8.72 -9.00 11.56
CA TRP A 102 -7.48 -8.37 12.02
C TRP A 102 -6.29 -9.33 11.95
N GLN A 103 -6.49 -10.59 12.35
CA GLN A 103 -5.45 -11.61 12.31
C GLN A 103 -4.99 -11.92 10.88
N ALA A 104 -5.93 -12.02 9.93
CA ALA A 104 -5.64 -12.23 8.51
C ALA A 104 -4.84 -11.05 7.94
N GLN A 105 -5.24 -9.82 8.25
CA GLN A 105 -4.53 -8.61 7.83
C GLN A 105 -3.11 -8.55 8.42
N TYR A 106 -2.96 -8.87 9.70
CA TYR A 106 -1.65 -8.91 10.35
C TYR A 106 -0.71 -9.91 9.68
N TRP A 107 -1.17 -11.14 9.45
CA TRP A 107 -0.37 -12.17 8.78
C TRP A 107 -0.04 -11.81 7.33
N GLN A 108 -0.95 -11.13 6.63
CA GLN A 108 -0.71 -10.67 5.26
C GLN A 108 0.47 -9.69 5.22
N VAL A 109 0.45 -8.66 6.09
CA VAL A 109 1.49 -7.64 6.18
C VAL A 109 2.80 -8.25 6.67
N TRP A 110 2.75 -9.11 7.68
CA TRP A 110 3.92 -9.78 8.21
C TRP A 110 4.61 -10.67 7.16
N SER A 111 3.84 -11.48 6.43
CA SER A 111 4.37 -12.35 5.36
C SER A 111 5.05 -11.55 4.26
N MET A 112 4.49 -10.39 3.92
CA MET A 112 5.03 -9.48 2.91
C MET A 112 6.35 -8.85 3.39
N SER A 113 6.38 -8.37 4.63
CA SER A 113 7.59 -7.80 5.22
C SER A 113 8.70 -8.83 5.39
N TRP A 114 8.35 -10.04 5.83
CA TRP A 114 9.30 -11.15 5.93
C TRP A 114 9.94 -11.50 4.58
N ALA A 115 9.15 -11.52 3.50
CA ALA A 115 9.67 -11.74 2.15
C ALA A 115 10.61 -10.61 1.72
N GLY A 116 10.24 -9.35 1.98
CA GLY A 116 11.08 -8.17 1.68
C GLY A 116 12.43 -8.22 2.40
N GLN A 117 12.41 -8.49 3.71
CA GLN A 117 13.61 -8.61 4.54
C GLN A 117 14.52 -9.75 4.09
N GLN A 118 13.97 -10.89 3.64
CA GLN A 118 14.82 -11.98 3.14
C GLN A 118 15.44 -11.70 1.78
N ILE A 119 14.72 -10.98 0.90
CA ILE A 119 15.31 -10.48 -0.34
C ILE A 119 16.46 -9.53 -0.01
N LEU A 120 16.24 -8.60 0.93
CA LEU A 120 17.26 -7.66 1.37
C LEU A 120 18.49 -8.36 1.92
N TYR A 121 18.32 -9.32 2.82
CA TYR A 121 19.43 -10.06 3.43
C TYR A 121 20.29 -10.78 2.37
N ASN A 122 19.67 -11.52 1.45
CA ASN A 122 20.39 -12.25 0.42
C ASN A 122 21.13 -11.32 -0.55
N LEU A 123 20.44 -10.27 -1.03
CA LEU A 123 21.02 -9.34 -1.99
C LEU A 123 22.15 -8.51 -1.36
N SER A 124 21.99 -8.13 -0.10
CA SER A 124 23.00 -7.50 0.75
C SER A 124 24.25 -8.37 0.91
N SER A 125 24.05 -9.66 1.18
CA SER A 125 25.13 -10.64 1.32
C SER A 125 25.90 -10.81 0.01
N ASP A 126 25.20 -11.02 -1.11
CA ASP A 126 25.81 -11.19 -2.44
C ASP A 126 26.59 -9.93 -2.86
N MET A 127 26.02 -8.74 -2.62
CA MET A 127 26.68 -7.46 -2.85
C MET A 127 27.96 -7.31 -2.03
N PHE A 128 27.92 -7.68 -0.75
CA PHE A 128 29.06 -7.59 0.13
C PHE A 128 30.20 -8.51 -0.33
N THR A 129 29.88 -9.77 -0.66
CA THR A 129 30.85 -10.73 -1.22
C THR A 129 31.43 -10.25 -2.55
N HIS A 130 30.60 -9.71 -3.44
CA HIS A 130 31.07 -9.20 -4.73
C HIS A 130 32.00 -7.98 -4.56
N LEU A 131 31.65 -7.05 -3.66
CA LEU A 131 32.50 -5.90 -3.37
C LEU A 131 33.85 -6.31 -2.81
N GLN A 132 33.91 -7.28 -1.89
CA GLN A 132 35.17 -7.82 -1.35
C GLN A 132 36.09 -8.39 -2.43
N SER A 133 35.54 -8.91 -3.53
CA SER A 133 36.33 -9.45 -4.64
C SER A 133 36.92 -8.39 -5.58
N LEU A 134 36.56 -7.12 -5.40
CA LEU A 134 36.93 -6.01 -6.28
C LEU A 134 38.27 -5.36 -5.87
N SER A 135 39.03 -4.84 -6.83
CA SER A 135 40.34 -4.21 -6.57
C SER A 135 40.22 -2.88 -5.80
N LEU A 136 41.23 -2.54 -4.97
CA LEU A 136 41.31 -1.30 -4.17
C LEU A 136 41.00 0.00 -4.96
N SER A 137 41.32 0.06 -6.26
CA SER A 137 41.05 1.24 -7.10
C SER A 137 39.57 1.60 -7.23
N PHE A 138 38.66 0.63 -7.04
CA PHE A 138 37.21 0.88 -7.04
C PHE A 138 36.71 1.50 -5.74
N TYR A 139 37.42 1.25 -4.63
CA TYR A 139 37.07 1.74 -3.29
C TYR A 139 37.31 3.25 -3.14
N ASP A 140 38.23 3.84 -3.90
CA ASP A 140 38.51 5.28 -3.89
C ASP A 140 37.41 6.13 -4.57
N ARG A 141 36.54 5.53 -5.39
CA ARG A 141 35.51 6.27 -6.16
C ARG A 141 34.08 6.09 -5.65
N THR A 142 33.80 5.09 -4.82
CA THR A 142 32.41 4.76 -4.41
C THR A 142 32.34 4.37 -2.93
N GLN A 143 31.57 5.12 -2.14
CA GLN A 143 31.28 4.77 -0.74
C GLN A 143 30.39 3.52 -0.69
N ILE A 144 30.91 2.38 -0.22
CA ILE A 144 30.18 1.11 -0.08
C ILE A 144 28.85 1.30 0.66
N GLY A 145 28.86 2.11 1.72
CA GLY A 145 27.66 2.43 2.50
C GLY A 145 26.54 3.09 1.68
N ARG A 146 26.88 3.83 0.60
CA ARG A 146 25.90 4.43 -0.30
C ARG A 146 25.19 3.38 -1.17
N VAL A 147 25.93 2.37 -1.63
CA VAL A 147 25.35 1.28 -2.43
C VAL A 147 24.39 0.47 -1.55
N MET A 148 24.81 0.16 -0.33
CA MET A 148 23.99 -0.59 0.62
C MET A 148 22.73 0.16 1.07
N SER A 149 22.87 1.46 1.36
CA SER A 149 21.73 2.32 1.71
C SER A 149 20.74 2.45 0.56
N ARG A 150 21.22 2.54 -0.69
CA ARG A 150 20.33 2.53 -1.87
C ARG A 150 19.62 1.20 -2.04
N LEU A 151 20.31 0.08 -1.84
CA LEU A 151 19.71 -1.25 -1.90
C LEU A 151 18.58 -1.43 -0.89
N GLN A 152 18.83 -1.01 0.36
CA GLN A 152 17.82 -1.01 1.43
C GLN A 152 16.62 -0.14 1.05
N SER A 153 16.87 1.12 0.68
CA SER A 153 15.80 2.04 0.27
C SER A 153 15.00 1.51 -0.92
N ASP A 154 15.64 0.92 -1.92
CA ASP A 154 14.96 0.39 -3.11
C ASP A 154 14.07 -0.80 -2.73
N ILE A 155 14.50 -1.66 -1.79
CA ILE A 155 13.71 -2.79 -1.32
C ILE A 155 12.54 -2.34 -0.43
N ASP A 156 12.73 -1.36 0.44
CA ASP A 156 11.65 -0.80 1.26
C ASP A 156 10.56 -0.16 0.38
N VAL A 157 10.97 0.53 -0.70
CA VAL A 157 10.05 1.05 -1.71
C VAL A 157 9.31 -0.09 -2.40
N LEU A 158 9.99 -1.18 -2.77
CA LEU A 158 9.32 -2.34 -3.38
C LEU A 158 8.34 -3.03 -2.43
N GLU A 159 8.70 -3.19 -1.15
CA GLU A 159 7.84 -3.77 -0.12
C GLU A 159 6.56 -2.94 0.05
N SER A 160 6.72 -1.63 0.23
CA SER A 160 5.58 -0.71 0.39
C SER A 160 4.70 -0.62 -0.86
N MET A 161 5.29 -0.61 -2.06
CA MET A 161 4.54 -0.65 -3.32
C MET A 161 3.73 -1.94 -3.49
N LEU A 162 4.27 -3.09 -3.09
CA LEU A 162 3.56 -4.36 -3.22
C LEU A 162 2.46 -4.49 -2.14
N SER A 163 2.77 -4.15 -0.89
CA SER A 163 1.83 -4.25 0.24
C SER A 163 0.71 -3.22 0.16
N SER A 164 1.06 -1.93 0.22
CA SER A 164 0.12 -0.82 0.33
C SER A 164 -0.39 -0.33 -1.02
N GLY A 165 0.37 -0.56 -2.09
CA GLY A 165 -0.06 -0.26 -3.46
C GLY A 165 -0.85 -1.41 -4.06
N LEU A 166 -0.15 -2.37 -4.66
CA LEU A 166 -0.74 -3.43 -5.47
C LEU A 166 -1.76 -4.30 -4.72
N LEU A 167 -1.40 -4.89 -3.58
CA LEU A 167 -2.31 -5.77 -2.83
C LEU A 167 -3.52 -5.00 -2.30
N SER A 168 -3.31 -3.79 -1.76
CA SER A 168 -4.41 -2.94 -1.29
C SER A 168 -5.36 -2.52 -2.42
N MET A 169 -4.84 -2.13 -3.58
CA MET A 169 -5.65 -1.79 -4.75
C MET A 169 -6.44 -3.00 -5.26
N LEU A 170 -5.80 -4.17 -5.38
CA LEU A 170 -6.49 -5.40 -5.72
C LEU A 170 -7.58 -5.74 -4.69
N GLY A 171 -7.31 -5.53 -3.39
CA GLY A 171 -8.28 -5.78 -2.32
C GLY A 171 -9.45 -4.84 -2.36
N SER A 172 -9.19 -3.57 -2.65
CA SER A 172 -10.22 -2.56 -2.83
C SER A 172 -11.12 -2.90 -4.03
N LEU A 173 -10.54 -3.37 -5.15
CA LEU A 173 -11.31 -3.80 -6.31
C LEU A 173 -12.15 -5.05 -6.02
N VAL A 174 -11.57 -6.07 -5.38
CA VAL A 174 -12.30 -7.30 -5.00
C VAL A 174 -13.41 -6.97 -3.99
N SER A 175 -13.12 -6.13 -3.01
CA SER A 175 -14.09 -5.67 -2.01
C SER A 175 -15.23 -4.90 -2.68
N LEU A 176 -14.93 -3.93 -3.55
CA LEU A 176 -15.91 -3.16 -4.32
C LEU A 176 -16.85 -4.09 -5.11
N VAL A 177 -16.27 -5.01 -5.89
CA VAL A 177 -17.05 -5.96 -6.69
C VAL A 177 -17.91 -6.85 -5.79
N GLY A 178 -17.34 -7.37 -4.69
CA GLY A 178 -18.08 -8.23 -3.78
C GLY A 178 -19.20 -7.49 -3.04
N ILE A 179 -19.01 -6.22 -2.65
CA ILE A 179 -20.06 -5.39 -2.05
C ILE A 179 -21.19 -5.16 -3.06
N ILE A 180 -20.87 -4.83 -4.32
CA ILE A 180 -21.86 -4.67 -5.39
C ILE A 180 -22.70 -5.95 -5.55
N ILE A 181 -22.03 -7.11 -5.63
CA ILE A 181 -22.70 -8.41 -5.75
C ILE A 181 -23.57 -8.69 -4.53
N ALA A 182 -23.06 -8.46 -3.31
CA ALA A 182 -23.81 -8.67 -2.08
C ALA A 182 -25.04 -7.76 -1.99
N MET A 183 -24.92 -6.47 -2.33
CA MET A 183 -26.04 -5.53 -2.35
C MET A 183 -27.11 -5.94 -3.36
N LEU A 184 -26.71 -6.32 -4.58
CA LEU A 184 -27.64 -6.78 -5.61
C LEU A 184 -28.34 -8.09 -5.20
N ALA A 185 -27.63 -9.01 -4.52
CA ALA A 185 -28.20 -10.25 -4.02
C ALA A 185 -29.22 -10.02 -2.88
N MET A 186 -29.01 -9.01 -2.03
CA MET A 186 -29.96 -8.65 -0.97
C MET A 186 -31.20 -7.93 -1.51
N ASN A 187 -31.01 -6.85 -2.27
CA ASN A 187 -32.13 -6.10 -2.87
C ASN A 187 -31.67 -5.25 -4.06
N VAL A 188 -32.09 -5.66 -5.26
CA VAL A 188 -31.74 -4.99 -6.52
C VAL A 188 -32.25 -3.54 -6.58
N THR A 189 -33.45 -3.27 -6.06
CA THR A 189 -34.07 -1.94 -6.11
C THR A 189 -33.30 -0.92 -5.25
N LEU A 190 -32.93 -1.31 -4.03
CA LEU A 190 -32.13 -0.46 -3.13
C LEU A 190 -30.71 -0.25 -3.66
N ALA A 191 -30.11 -1.26 -4.28
CA ALA A 191 -28.78 -1.15 -4.89
C ALA A 191 -28.77 -0.21 -6.11
N LEU A 192 -29.79 -0.26 -6.98
CA LEU A 192 -29.90 0.67 -8.11
C LEU A 192 -30.10 2.12 -7.64
N LEU A 193 -30.87 2.32 -6.57
CA LEU A 193 -31.02 3.63 -5.95
C LEU A 193 -29.69 4.15 -5.40
N SER A 194 -28.88 3.31 -4.73
CA SER A 194 -27.58 3.73 -4.22
C SER A 194 -26.59 4.05 -5.34
N PHE A 195 -26.60 3.31 -6.46
CA PHE A 195 -25.75 3.60 -7.62
C PHE A 195 -26.07 4.92 -8.30
N THR A 196 -27.28 5.45 -8.12
CA THR A 196 -27.64 6.79 -8.62
C THR A 196 -26.85 7.90 -7.93
N VAL A 197 -26.30 7.66 -6.73
CA VAL A 197 -25.46 8.62 -5.99
C VAL A 197 -24.04 8.72 -6.57
N LEU A 198 -23.51 7.63 -7.16
CA LEU A 198 -22.17 7.59 -7.74
C LEU A 198 -21.90 8.68 -8.81
N PRO A 199 -22.76 8.91 -9.82
CA PRO A 199 -22.52 9.95 -10.81
C PRO A 199 -22.51 11.34 -10.19
N ILE A 200 -23.36 11.59 -9.18
CA ILE A 200 -23.41 12.87 -8.46
C ILE A 200 -22.08 13.11 -7.73
N MET A 201 -21.57 12.09 -7.03
CA MET A 201 -20.27 12.18 -6.36
C MET A 201 -19.12 12.42 -7.35
N PHE A 202 -19.13 11.74 -8.50
CA PHE A 202 -18.11 11.91 -9.53
C PHE A 202 -18.10 13.34 -10.09
N VAL A 203 -19.28 13.90 -10.35
CA VAL A 203 -19.43 15.29 -10.77
C VAL A 203 -18.84 16.23 -9.73
N ILE A 204 -19.23 16.11 -8.46
CA ILE A 204 -18.71 16.97 -7.37
C ILE A 204 -17.19 16.86 -7.27
N ALA A 205 -16.65 15.64 -7.28
CA ALA A 205 -15.21 15.40 -7.18
C ALA A 205 -14.42 15.93 -8.39
N ALA A 206 -15.04 15.99 -9.57
CA ALA A 206 -14.40 16.56 -10.77
C ALA A 206 -14.40 18.10 -10.76
N PHE A 207 -15.30 18.72 -10.00
CA PHE A 207 -15.44 20.18 -9.88
C PHE A 207 -14.75 20.77 -8.63
N TRP A 208 -14.19 19.93 -7.76
CA TRP A 208 -13.41 20.31 -6.59
C TRP A 208 -11.91 20.20 -6.87
#